data_AF-A0A2Z4RCH9-F1
#
_entry.id   AF-A0A2Z4RCH9-F1
#
_cell.length_a   1.000
_cell.length_b   1.000
_cell.length_c   1.000
_cell.angle_alpha   90.00
_cell.angle_beta   90.00
_cell.angle_gamma   90.00
#
_symmetry.space_group_name_H-M   'P 1'
#
loop_
_entity.id
_entity.type
_entity.pdbx_description
1 polymer ?
#
loop_
_entity_poly.entity_id
_entity_poly.type
_entity_poly.pdbx_seq_one_letter_code
_entity_poly.pdbx_strand_id
1 'polypeptide(L)'
;MYVNSSSSSSSALIAAYSSAASNKAGNAQGSAESQSADATQNGDSVSFSGTATDYSAAIASNAPYFPVRPGMNADALILGAAKPGAISSSKDKTFADVALDARKRMDEKYALMKDSGKPYDNSLQDRNSLMGDLDRRSLYAVATNQGDQFSKEEQASAQELMRQQAQLATGYYVGPDDQKKNWRDPFANDPVGRAKAALSFLDNMSPEEKSTPQWLTQRATIQTALDQATAADPVEMAKKKQLYFPILAEILQNGTSWFDKKESDKDKSAELLNRLQAAVQPSK
;
A
#
# COMPACT_ATOMS: atom_id res chain seq x y z
N MET A 1 -14.19 4.56 -47.60
CA MET A 1 -13.53 5.10 -46.39
C MET A 1 -13.71 4.09 -45.29
N TYR A 2 -12.65 3.36 -44.94
CA TYR A 2 -12.69 2.31 -43.93
C TYR A 2 -12.37 2.90 -42.55
N VAL A 3 -13.29 2.72 -41.60
CA VAL A 3 -13.07 2.92 -40.16
C VAL A 3 -12.33 1.70 -39.62
N ASN A 4 -11.18 1.94 -38.99
CA ASN A 4 -10.35 0.91 -38.37
C ASN A 4 -10.75 0.78 -36.88
N SER A 5 -11.37 -0.36 -36.53
CA SER A 5 -11.70 -0.72 -35.16
C SER A 5 -10.46 -1.26 -34.44
N SER A 6 -9.97 -0.57 -33.42
CA SER A 6 -8.94 -1.07 -32.51
C SER A 6 -9.44 -1.02 -31.07
N SER A 7 -10.12 -2.09 -30.65
CA SER A 7 -10.57 -2.28 -29.26
C SER A 7 -10.61 -3.77 -28.89
N SER A 8 -9.48 -4.48 -29.04
CA SER A 8 -9.43 -5.94 -28.83
C SER A 8 -8.38 -6.41 -27.82
N SER A 9 -7.50 -5.52 -27.34
CA SER A 9 -6.34 -5.92 -26.53
C SER A 9 -6.62 -5.90 -25.02
N SER A 10 -7.51 -5.01 -24.55
CA SER A 10 -7.78 -4.81 -23.12
C SER A 10 -8.72 -5.88 -22.53
N SER A 11 -9.64 -6.41 -23.32
CA SER A 11 -10.55 -7.49 -22.92
C SER A 11 -9.84 -8.85 -22.82
N ALA A 12 -8.80 -9.08 -23.62
CA ALA A 12 -8.01 -10.32 -23.59
C ALA A 12 -7.14 -10.44 -22.32
N LEU A 13 -6.60 -9.33 -21.81
CA LEU A 13 -5.77 -9.33 -20.59
C LEU A 13 -6.61 -9.53 -19.31
N ILE A 14 -7.85 -9.02 -19.28
CA ILE A 14 -8.77 -9.23 -18.14
C ILE A 14 -9.32 -10.68 -18.12
N ALA A 15 -9.57 -11.29 -19.29
CA ALA A 15 -10.00 -12.69 -19.39
C ALA A 15 -8.88 -13.70 -19.01
N ALA A 16 -7.61 -13.35 -19.22
CA ALA A 16 -6.48 -14.15 -18.77
C ALA A 16 -6.31 -14.13 -17.24
N TYR A 17 -6.68 -13.03 -16.58
CA TYR A 17 -6.60 -12.90 -15.13
C TYR A 17 -7.67 -13.71 -14.38
N SER A 18 -8.90 -13.75 -14.88
CA SER A 18 -10.00 -14.48 -14.24
C SER A 18 -9.90 -16.00 -14.38
N SER A 19 -9.32 -16.50 -15.48
CA SER A 19 -9.09 -17.94 -15.68
C SER A 19 -7.97 -18.50 -14.79
N ALA A 20 -6.91 -17.73 -14.53
CA ALA A 20 -5.82 -18.14 -13.64
C ALA A 20 -6.26 -18.21 -12.17
N ALA A 21 -7.12 -17.29 -11.72
CA ALA A 21 -7.69 -17.31 -10.37
C ALA A 21 -8.63 -18.51 -10.14
N SER A 22 -9.38 -18.90 -11.17
CA SER A 22 -10.32 -20.03 -11.13
C SER A 22 -9.61 -21.39 -11.05
N ASN A 23 -8.46 -21.52 -11.75
CA ASN A 23 -7.69 -22.77 -11.78
C ASN A 23 -6.92 -23.05 -10.47
N LYS A 24 -6.66 -22.03 -9.64
CA LYS A 24 -5.94 -22.20 -8.37
C LYS A 24 -6.80 -22.78 -7.24
N ALA A 25 -8.12 -22.72 -7.35
CA ALA A 25 -9.04 -23.30 -6.37
C ALA A 25 -9.21 -24.83 -6.49
N GLY A 26 -8.76 -25.44 -7.58
CA GLY A 26 -9.00 -26.87 -7.87
C GLY A 26 -7.86 -27.83 -7.57
N ASN A 27 -6.65 -27.36 -7.24
CA ASN A 27 -5.47 -28.23 -7.19
C ASN A 27 -4.63 -28.01 -5.92
N ALA A 28 -5.19 -28.42 -4.77
CA ALA A 28 -4.48 -28.53 -3.51
C ALA A 28 -4.49 -29.99 -3.03
N GLN A 29 -3.73 -30.87 -3.71
CA GLN A 29 -3.35 -32.18 -3.15
C GLN A 29 -2.17 -32.80 -3.90
N GLY A 30 -1.07 -33.11 -3.20
CA GLY A 30 0.00 -33.99 -3.72
C GLY A 30 1.42 -33.50 -3.44
N SER A 31 2.14 -34.31 -2.65
CA SER A 31 3.47 -34.08 -2.06
C SER A 31 4.64 -34.18 -3.05
N ALA A 32 5.81 -33.74 -2.57
CA ALA A 32 7.12 -33.64 -3.22
C ALA A 32 7.72 -34.95 -3.77
N GLU A 33 8.50 -34.85 -4.86
CA GLU A 33 9.88 -35.38 -4.95
C GLU A 33 10.57 -34.98 -6.27
N SER A 34 11.90 -34.88 -6.20
CA SER A 34 12.83 -34.46 -7.25
C SER A 34 13.39 -35.66 -8.02
N GLN A 35 13.47 -35.61 -9.36
CA GLN A 35 14.67 -35.92 -10.16
C GLN A 35 14.42 -35.99 -11.69
N SER A 36 15.34 -35.33 -12.40
CA SER A 36 16.03 -35.77 -13.63
C SER A 36 15.28 -36.05 -14.94
N ALA A 37 15.45 -35.08 -15.85
CA ALA A 37 15.81 -35.17 -17.27
C ALA A 37 15.00 -36.02 -18.27
N ASP A 38 14.66 -35.30 -19.34
CA ASP A 38 14.37 -35.74 -20.71
C ASP A 38 12.94 -36.19 -21.01
N ALA A 39 12.09 -35.20 -21.30
CA ALA A 39 11.00 -35.35 -22.26
C ALA A 39 10.67 -33.98 -22.84
N THR A 40 10.87 -33.86 -24.15
CA THR A 40 10.42 -32.82 -25.06
C THR A 40 9.15 -32.11 -24.59
N GLN A 41 9.31 -30.94 -23.96
CA GLN A 41 8.19 -30.04 -23.74
C GLN A 41 8.23 -28.96 -24.80
N ASN A 42 7.34 -29.08 -25.79
CA ASN A 42 6.69 -27.90 -26.37
C ASN A 42 5.81 -27.29 -25.27
N GLY A 43 6.45 -26.72 -24.25
CA GLY A 43 5.83 -25.89 -23.24
C GLY A 43 5.98 -24.47 -23.73
N ASP A 44 4.91 -23.93 -24.29
CA ASP A 44 4.76 -22.49 -24.54
C ASP A 44 4.77 -21.79 -23.16
N SER A 45 5.98 -21.63 -22.63
CA SER A 45 6.22 -21.02 -21.33
C SER A 45 6.16 -19.52 -21.53
N VAL A 46 4.99 -18.95 -21.25
CA VAL A 46 4.81 -17.50 -21.13
C VAL A 46 5.70 -17.00 -20.00
N SER A 47 6.84 -16.42 -20.37
CA SER A 47 7.73 -15.72 -19.45
C SER A 47 7.13 -14.35 -19.14
N PHE A 48 6.75 -14.12 -17.89
CA PHE A 48 6.30 -12.82 -17.42
C PHE A 48 7.49 -11.88 -17.21
N SER A 49 7.28 -10.57 -17.39
CA SER A 49 8.29 -9.59 -17.01
C SER A 49 8.56 -9.67 -15.50
N GLY A 50 9.79 -9.34 -15.07
CA GLY A 50 10.15 -9.34 -13.65
C GLY A 50 9.19 -8.48 -12.81
N THR A 51 8.76 -7.33 -13.35
CA THR A 51 7.78 -6.45 -12.71
C THR A 51 6.44 -7.13 -12.45
N ALA A 52 5.93 -7.93 -13.40
CA ALA A 52 4.66 -8.63 -13.23
C ALA A 52 4.76 -9.71 -12.14
N THR A 53 5.88 -10.43 -12.09
CA THR A 53 6.17 -11.40 -11.04
C THR A 53 6.27 -10.74 -9.66
N ASP A 54 6.97 -9.60 -9.57
CA ASP A 54 7.09 -8.83 -8.33
C ASP A 54 5.73 -8.31 -7.83
N TYR A 55 4.88 -7.83 -8.74
CA TYR A 55 3.54 -7.35 -8.38
C TYR A 55 2.66 -8.49 -7.88
N SER A 56 2.68 -9.63 -8.58
CA SER A 56 1.95 -10.82 -8.17
C SER A 56 2.37 -11.31 -6.77
N ALA A 57 3.68 -11.35 -6.50
CA ALA A 57 4.20 -11.72 -5.19
C ALA A 57 3.79 -10.73 -4.09
N ALA A 58 3.83 -9.42 -4.38
CA ALA A 58 3.42 -8.38 -3.45
C ALA A 58 1.92 -8.40 -3.13
N ILE A 59 1.08 -8.69 -4.14
CA ILE A 59 -0.36 -8.86 -3.94
C ILE A 59 -0.61 -10.09 -3.08
N ALA A 60 -0.01 -11.23 -3.42
CA ALA A 60 -0.21 -12.48 -2.67
C ALA A 60 0.21 -12.36 -1.20
N SER A 61 1.31 -11.67 -0.89
CA SER A 61 1.80 -11.52 0.49
C SER A 61 0.94 -10.61 1.36
N ASN A 62 0.22 -9.66 0.76
CA ASN A 62 -0.61 -8.69 1.48
C ASN A 62 -2.12 -8.99 1.43
N ALA A 63 -2.57 -9.85 0.51
CA ALA A 63 -3.99 -10.18 0.34
C ALA A 63 -4.73 -10.56 1.64
N PRO A 64 -4.15 -11.32 2.60
CA PRO A 64 -4.83 -11.64 3.86
C PRO A 64 -5.24 -10.42 4.70
N TYR A 65 -4.59 -9.27 4.50
CA TYR A 65 -4.86 -8.04 5.25
C TYR A 65 -5.94 -7.16 4.61
N PHE A 66 -6.38 -7.50 3.39
CA PHE A 66 -7.41 -6.78 2.64
C PHE A 66 -8.54 -7.73 2.23
N PRO A 67 -9.34 -8.23 3.19
CA PRO A 67 -10.47 -9.09 2.85
C PRO A 67 -11.45 -8.31 1.96
N VAL A 68 -11.95 -8.97 0.91
CA VAL A 68 -12.97 -8.44 -0.01
C VAL A 68 -14.16 -9.38 -0.07
N ARG A 69 -15.29 -8.87 -0.58
CA ARG A 69 -16.47 -9.67 -0.87
C ARG A 69 -16.13 -10.76 -1.90
N PRO A 70 -16.78 -11.94 -1.82
CA PRO A 70 -16.64 -12.97 -2.85
C PRO A 70 -16.95 -12.39 -4.24
N GLY A 71 -16.07 -12.67 -5.21
CA GLY A 71 -16.22 -12.18 -6.59
C GLY A 71 -15.73 -10.73 -6.82
N MET A 72 -15.23 -10.04 -5.80
CA MET A 72 -14.55 -8.75 -5.93
C MET A 72 -13.03 -8.91 -5.74
N ASN A 73 -12.25 -7.92 -6.17
CA ASN A 73 -10.79 -7.91 -6.10
C ASN A 73 -10.30 -6.65 -5.36
N ALA A 74 -9.08 -6.71 -4.83
CA ALA A 74 -8.40 -5.58 -4.21
C ALA A 74 -6.96 -5.42 -4.68
N ASP A 75 -6.60 -5.95 -5.85
CA ASP A 75 -5.19 -6.03 -6.29
C ASP A 75 -4.51 -4.67 -6.35
N ALA A 76 -5.18 -3.63 -6.86
CA ALA A 76 -4.62 -2.28 -6.93
C ALA A 76 -4.44 -1.66 -5.53
N LEU A 77 -5.43 -1.85 -4.65
CA LEU A 77 -5.38 -1.45 -3.25
C LEU A 77 -4.26 -2.16 -2.49
N ILE A 78 -4.16 -3.48 -2.63
CA ILE A 78 -3.15 -4.32 -1.98
C ILE A 78 -1.75 -3.93 -2.45
N LEU A 79 -1.57 -3.77 -3.76
CA LEU A 79 -0.27 -3.43 -4.35
C LEU A 79 0.28 -2.10 -3.81
N GLY A 80 -0.59 -1.15 -3.45
CA GLY A 80 -0.18 0.13 -2.86
C GLY A 80 0.57 0.01 -1.52
N ALA A 81 0.47 -1.12 -0.80
CA ALA A 81 1.28 -1.37 0.40
C ALA A 81 2.76 -1.64 0.06
N ALA A 82 3.05 -2.33 -1.05
CA ALA A 82 4.42 -2.67 -1.44
C ALA A 82 5.00 -1.71 -2.50
N LYS A 83 4.13 -1.15 -3.34
CA LYS A 83 4.46 -0.31 -4.50
C LYS A 83 3.52 0.91 -4.52
N PRO A 84 3.68 1.88 -3.61
CA PRO A 84 2.76 3.03 -3.49
C PRO A 84 2.69 3.92 -4.75
N GLY A 85 3.68 3.83 -5.63
CA GLY A 85 3.72 4.52 -6.93
C GLY A 85 3.22 3.69 -8.11
N ALA A 86 2.74 2.47 -7.89
CA ALA A 86 2.17 1.66 -8.95
C ALA A 86 0.88 2.31 -9.47
N ILE A 87 0.85 2.57 -10.78
CA ILE A 87 -0.29 3.19 -11.46
C ILE A 87 -1.13 2.12 -12.16
N SER A 88 -2.43 2.15 -11.93
CA SER A 88 -3.42 1.32 -12.62
C SER A 88 -4.64 2.18 -13.00
N SER A 89 -5.59 2.40 -12.09
CA SER A 89 -6.75 3.28 -12.32
C SER A 89 -6.36 4.71 -12.65
N SER A 90 -5.23 5.21 -12.12
CA SER A 90 -4.75 6.58 -12.36
C SER A 90 -3.86 6.75 -13.59
N LYS A 91 -3.59 5.68 -14.35
CA LYS A 91 -2.67 5.70 -15.49
C LYS A 91 -3.11 6.72 -16.55
N ASP A 92 -2.14 7.53 -16.99
CA ASP A 92 -2.25 8.54 -18.06
C ASP A 92 -3.35 9.59 -17.82
N LYS A 93 -3.69 9.86 -16.56
CA LYS A 93 -4.74 10.81 -16.14
C LYS A 93 -4.20 12.02 -15.40
N THR A 94 -4.82 13.18 -15.64
CA THR A 94 -4.67 14.35 -14.76
C THR A 94 -5.28 14.03 -13.40
N PHE A 95 -4.90 14.76 -12.34
CA PHE A 95 -5.46 14.47 -11.01
C PHE A 95 -6.98 14.68 -10.93
N ALA A 96 -7.54 15.61 -11.71
CA ALA A 96 -8.98 15.78 -11.84
C ALA A 96 -9.64 14.55 -12.51
N ASP A 97 -9.05 14.04 -13.59
CA ASP A 97 -9.57 12.84 -14.28
C ASP A 97 -9.43 11.58 -13.42
N VAL A 98 -8.38 11.49 -12.59
CA VAL A 98 -8.23 10.42 -11.59
C VAL A 98 -9.42 10.41 -10.63
N ALA A 99 -9.84 11.58 -10.14
CA ALA A 99 -10.96 11.68 -9.22
C ALA A 99 -12.28 11.27 -9.88
N LEU A 100 -12.53 11.71 -11.12
CA LEU A 100 -13.71 11.31 -11.89
C LEU A 100 -13.75 9.80 -12.17
N ASP A 101 -12.61 9.19 -12.54
CA ASP A 101 -12.51 7.75 -12.75
C ASP A 101 -12.71 6.96 -11.45
N ALA A 102 -12.17 7.45 -10.33
CA ALA A 102 -12.38 6.85 -9.01
C ALA A 102 -13.86 6.87 -8.60
N ARG A 103 -14.55 8.00 -8.77
CA ARG A 103 -16.00 8.11 -8.51
C ARG A 103 -16.78 7.08 -9.33
N LYS A 104 -16.53 7.02 -10.65
CA LYS A 104 -17.19 6.06 -11.55
C LYS A 104 -17.00 4.61 -11.10
N ARG A 105 -15.77 4.22 -10.73
CA ARG A 105 -15.48 2.86 -10.22
C ARG A 105 -16.19 2.57 -8.91
N MET A 106 -16.21 3.53 -7.99
CA MET A 106 -16.91 3.39 -6.72
C MET A 106 -18.41 3.22 -6.92
N ASP A 107 -19.01 4.01 -7.83
CA ASP A 107 -20.43 3.87 -8.22
C ASP A 107 -20.74 2.49 -8.80
N GLU A 108 -19.87 1.96 -9.67
CA GLU A 108 -20.01 0.61 -10.20
C GLU A 108 -19.95 -0.45 -9.10
N LYS A 109 -19.04 -0.32 -8.12
CA LYS A 109 -18.96 -1.24 -6.98
C LYS A 109 -20.17 -1.12 -6.05
N TYR A 110 -20.67 0.08 -5.79
CA TYR A 110 -21.92 0.27 -5.04
C TYR A 110 -23.10 -0.42 -5.71
N ALA A 111 -23.24 -0.29 -7.03
CA ALA A 111 -24.27 -0.98 -7.81
C ALA A 111 -24.11 -2.51 -7.71
N LEU A 112 -22.90 -3.04 -7.90
CA LEU A 112 -22.62 -4.47 -7.77
C LEU A 112 -22.97 -5.02 -6.37
N MET A 113 -22.63 -4.28 -5.31
CA MET A 113 -23.00 -4.67 -3.94
C MET A 113 -24.52 -4.67 -3.76
N LYS A 114 -25.20 -3.63 -4.23
CA LYS A 114 -26.67 -3.54 -4.17
C LYS A 114 -27.33 -4.70 -4.92
N ASP A 115 -26.87 -5.01 -6.13
CA ASP A 115 -27.41 -6.06 -6.99
C ASP A 115 -27.16 -7.47 -6.42
N SER A 116 -26.11 -7.63 -5.61
CA SER A 116 -25.86 -8.88 -4.86
C SER A 116 -26.85 -9.15 -3.72
N GLY A 117 -27.81 -8.25 -3.48
CA GLY A 117 -28.78 -8.33 -2.39
C GLY A 117 -28.23 -7.91 -1.02
N LYS A 118 -26.97 -7.44 -0.97
CA LYS A 118 -26.31 -6.92 0.23
C LYS A 118 -25.71 -5.56 -0.07
N PRO A 119 -26.43 -4.45 0.11
CA PRO A 119 -25.86 -3.11 -0.08
C PRO A 119 -24.60 -2.88 0.77
N TYR A 120 -23.82 -1.86 0.42
CA TYR A 120 -22.65 -1.45 1.18
C TYR A 120 -23.01 -1.11 2.63
N ASP A 121 -22.23 -1.61 3.59
CA ASP A 121 -22.45 -1.45 5.03
C ASP A 121 -21.27 -0.83 5.80
N ASN A 122 -20.24 -0.36 5.08
CA ASN A 122 -19.02 0.22 5.65
C ASN A 122 -18.16 -0.71 6.51
N SER A 123 -18.39 -2.02 6.46
CA SER A 123 -17.47 -3.00 7.03
C SER A 123 -16.09 -2.94 6.38
N LEU A 124 -15.07 -3.48 7.05
CA LEU A 124 -13.71 -3.60 6.49
C LEU A 124 -13.74 -4.27 5.11
N GLN A 125 -14.52 -5.35 4.98
CA GLN A 125 -14.67 -6.10 3.74
C GLN A 125 -15.26 -5.23 2.63
N ASP A 126 -16.28 -4.45 2.95
CA ASP A 126 -16.97 -3.57 2.00
C ASP A 126 -16.12 -2.39 1.56
N ARG A 127 -15.39 -1.76 2.49
CA ARG A 127 -14.45 -0.68 2.19
C ARG A 127 -13.34 -1.14 1.23
N ASN A 128 -12.75 -2.30 1.51
CA ASN A 128 -11.76 -2.92 0.63
C ASN A 128 -12.36 -3.27 -0.74
N SER A 129 -13.60 -3.73 -0.79
CA SER A 129 -14.28 -4.11 -2.02
C SER A 129 -14.67 -2.91 -2.88
N LEU A 130 -15.12 -1.83 -2.24
CA LEU A 130 -15.48 -0.57 -2.87
C LEU A 130 -14.26 0.09 -3.53
N MET A 131 -13.13 0.07 -2.83
CA MET A 131 -11.92 0.79 -3.23
C MET A 131 -10.82 -0.12 -3.77
N GLY A 132 -11.10 -1.41 -3.95
CA GLY A 132 -10.11 -2.42 -4.30
C GLY A 132 -9.41 -2.21 -5.65
N ASP A 133 -10.10 -1.56 -6.58
CA ASP A 133 -9.60 -1.20 -7.91
C ASP A 133 -8.93 0.19 -7.97
N LEU A 134 -8.88 0.89 -6.84
CA LEU A 134 -8.23 2.19 -6.75
C LEU A 134 -6.75 1.98 -6.40
N ASP A 135 -5.85 2.43 -7.28
CA ASP A 135 -4.45 2.59 -6.88
C ASP A 135 -4.31 3.72 -5.84
N ARG A 136 -3.13 3.83 -5.24
CA ARG A 136 -2.90 4.80 -4.15
C ARG A 136 -3.16 6.25 -4.56
N ARG A 137 -2.87 6.62 -5.82
CA ARG A 137 -3.11 7.97 -6.32
C ARG A 137 -4.62 8.24 -6.48
N SER A 138 -5.38 7.25 -6.93
CA SER A 138 -6.85 7.29 -6.94
C SER A 138 -7.43 7.37 -5.52
N LEU A 139 -6.91 6.58 -4.58
CA LEU A 139 -7.30 6.70 -3.16
C LEU A 139 -7.01 8.09 -2.60
N TYR A 140 -5.89 8.71 -2.96
CA TYR A 140 -5.55 10.06 -2.53
C TYR A 140 -6.53 11.10 -3.05
N ALA A 141 -7.00 10.96 -4.29
CA ALA A 141 -8.05 11.82 -4.85
C ALA A 141 -9.36 11.71 -4.05
N VAL A 142 -9.75 10.49 -3.67
CA VAL A 142 -10.92 10.26 -2.79
C VAL A 142 -10.69 10.89 -1.41
N ALA A 143 -9.54 10.60 -0.78
CA ALA A 143 -9.18 11.04 0.57
C ALA A 143 -9.11 12.57 0.72
N THR A 144 -8.73 13.28 -0.35
CA THR A 144 -8.63 14.75 -0.39
C THR A 144 -9.89 15.43 -0.92
N ASN A 145 -10.92 14.67 -1.26
CA ASN A 145 -12.14 15.14 -1.89
C ASN A 145 -11.89 15.92 -3.19
N GLN A 146 -10.99 15.43 -4.04
CA GLN A 146 -10.65 16.12 -5.28
C GLN A 146 -11.91 16.29 -6.16
N GLY A 147 -12.25 17.56 -6.43
CA GLY A 147 -13.44 17.92 -7.19
C GLY A 147 -14.77 17.83 -6.44
N ASP A 148 -14.75 17.74 -5.10
CA ASP A 148 -15.93 17.79 -4.23
C ASP A 148 -17.00 16.72 -4.49
N GLN A 149 -16.60 15.54 -4.97
CA GLN A 149 -17.48 14.46 -5.40
C GLN A 149 -17.55 13.26 -4.45
N PHE A 150 -16.84 13.31 -3.32
CA PHE A 150 -16.77 12.22 -2.35
C PHE A 150 -17.36 12.64 -1.01
N SER A 151 -18.17 11.76 -0.43
CA SER A 151 -18.71 11.92 0.91
C SER A 151 -17.60 11.88 1.97
N LYS A 152 -17.93 12.31 3.20
CA LYS A 152 -16.98 12.27 4.33
C LYS A 152 -16.60 10.85 4.73
N GLU A 153 -17.52 9.91 4.57
CA GLU A 153 -17.29 8.50 4.87
C GLU A 153 -16.36 7.84 3.84
N GLU A 154 -16.53 8.16 2.56
CA GLU A 154 -15.61 7.73 1.50
C GLU A 154 -14.22 8.34 1.70
N GLN A 155 -14.13 9.63 2.03
CA GLN A 155 -12.87 10.29 2.40
C GLN A 155 -12.20 9.53 3.54
N ALA A 156 -12.87 9.36 4.68
CA ALA A 156 -12.31 8.68 5.86
C ALA A 156 -11.89 7.23 5.55
N SER A 157 -12.68 6.53 4.72
CA SER A 157 -12.35 5.17 4.30
C SER A 157 -11.09 5.10 3.46
N ALA A 158 -10.92 6.00 2.49
CA ALA A 158 -9.71 6.06 1.65
C ALA A 158 -8.48 6.44 2.47
N GLN A 159 -8.63 7.39 3.38
CA GLN A 159 -7.59 7.81 4.32
C GLN A 159 -7.08 6.64 5.17
N GLU A 160 -8.00 5.87 5.74
CA GLU A 160 -7.67 4.70 6.56
C GLU A 160 -7.03 3.57 5.75
N LEU A 161 -7.45 3.35 4.49
CA LEU A 161 -6.80 2.38 3.59
C LEU A 161 -5.38 2.81 3.21
N MET A 162 -5.17 4.10 2.94
CA MET A 162 -3.84 4.64 2.67
C MET A 162 -2.92 4.56 3.89
N ARG A 163 -3.47 4.71 5.11
CA ARG A 163 -2.77 4.49 6.38
C ARG A 163 -2.39 3.02 6.55
N GLN A 164 -3.32 2.11 6.28
CA GLN A 164 -3.08 0.67 6.29
C GLN A 164 -1.95 0.27 5.33
N GLN A 165 -1.93 0.79 4.10
CA GLN A 165 -0.83 0.57 3.15
C GLN A 165 0.52 0.99 3.74
N ALA A 166 0.60 2.17 4.36
CA ALA A 166 1.83 2.69 4.96
C ALA A 166 2.29 1.85 6.16
N GLN A 167 1.37 1.37 6.99
CA GLN A 167 1.68 0.52 8.13
C GLN A 167 2.25 -0.83 7.69
N LEU A 168 1.59 -1.49 6.74
CA LEU A 168 2.07 -2.76 6.20
C LEU A 168 3.44 -2.60 5.52
N ALA A 169 3.64 -1.52 4.76
CA ALA A 169 4.92 -1.19 4.13
C ALA A 169 6.08 -1.05 5.14
N THR A 170 5.75 -0.59 6.34
CA THR A 170 6.70 -0.33 7.43
C THR A 170 6.67 -1.41 8.50
N GLY A 171 6.12 -2.59 8.20
CA GLY A 171 6.15 -3.75 9.09
C GLY A 171 5.24 -3.65 10.32
N TYR A 172 4.30 -2.71 10.35
CA TYR A 172 3.24 -2.69 11.34
C TYR A 172 2.06 -3.52 10.85
N TYR A 173 1.61 -4.43 11.71
CA TYR A 173 0.42 -5.19 11.44
C TYR A 173 -0.81 -4.29 11.47
N VAL A 174 -1.59 -4.35 10.39
CA VAL A 174 -2.98 -3.90 10.38
C VAL A 174 -3.76 -4.81 9.45
N GLY A 175 -4.94 -5.23 9.89
CA GLY A 175 -5.78 -6.18 9.16
C GLY A 175 -6.74 -6.90 10.09
N PRO A 176 -7.40 -7.97 9.60
CA PRO A 176 -8.36 -8.75 10.37
C PRO A 176 -7.71 -9.53 11.52
N ASP A 177 -8.25 -9.42 12.75
CA ASP A 177 -7.64 -9.97 13.99
C ASP A 177 -7.18 -11.43 13.90
N ASP A 178 -7.89 -12.27 13.14
CA ASP A 178 -7.56 -13.67 12.91
C ASP A 178 -6.25 -13.87 12.15
N GLN A 179 -5.79 -12.86 11.40
CA GLN A 179 -4.50 -12.84 10.70
C GLN A 179 -3.33 -12.37 11.58
N LYS A 180 -3.59 -11.75 12.73
CA LYS A 180 -2.55 -11.19 13.61
C LYS A 180 -1.54 -12.24 14.07
N LYS A 181 -2.01 -13.45 14.36
CA LYS A 181 -1.16 -14.59 14.76
C LYS A 181 -0.19 -15.05 13.66
N ASN A 182 -0.55 -14.82 12.40
CA ASN A 182 0.23 -15.20 11.23
C ASN A 182 1.20 -14.09 10.82
N TRP A 183 0.99 -12.86 11.30
CA TRP A 183 1.89 -11.75 11.04
C TRP A 183 3.28 -12.01 11.61
N ARG A 184 4.30 -11.71 10.80
CA ARG A 184 5.70 -11.66 11.21
C ARG A 184 6.21 -10.30 10.81
N ASP A 185 6.59 -9.51 11.80
CA ASP A 185 7.14 -8.19 11.57
C ASP A 185 8.54 -8.34 10.92
N PRO A 186 8.70 -7.93 9.64
CA PRO A 186 9.97 -8.07 8.93
C PRO A 186 11.09 -7.21 9.52
N PHE A 187 10.73 -6.24 10.38
CA PHE A 187 11.64 -5.27 10.99
C PHE A 187 11.62 -5.33 12.53
N ALA A 188 11.16 -6.43 13.14
CA ALA A 188 11.01 -6.56 14.59
C ALA A 188 12.28 -6.18 15.38
N ASN A 189 13.45 -6.51 14.82
CA ASN A 189 14.76 -6.21 15.39
C ASN A 189 15.61 -5.32 14.46
N ASP A 190 14.98 -4.68 13.46
CA ASP A 190 15.65 -3.83 12.48
C ASP A 190 14.92 -2.49 12.27
N PRO A 191 14.93 -1.60 13.27
CA PRO A 191 14.32 -0.28 13.16
C PRO A 191 15.00 0.64 12.11
N VAL A 192 16.27 0.39 11.76
CA VAL A 192 16.92 1.10 10.63
C VAL A 192 16.32 0.61 9.32
N GLY A 193 16.16 -0.70 9.14
CA GLY A 193 15.44 -1.29 8.01
C GLY A 193 14.00 -0.77 7.91
N ARG A 194 13.30 -0.64 9.05
CA ARG A 194 11.97 -0.02 9.08
C ARG A 194 11.97 1.42 8.60
N ALA A 195 12.89 2.24 9.11
CA ALA A 195 13.02 3.63 8.71
C ALA A 195 13.39 3.77 7.22
N LYS A 196 14.25 2.89 6.69
CA LYS A 196 14.55 2.82 5.25
C LYS A 196 13.33 2.41 4.43
N ALA A 197 12.54 1.43 4.89
CA ALA A 197 11.30 1.03 4.24
C ALA A 197 10.29 2.17 4.22
N ALA A 198 10.15 2.90 5.33
CA ALA A 198 9.32 4.09 5.40
C ALA A 198 9.77 5.17 4.43
N LEU A 199 11.06 5.53 4.44
CA LEU A 199 11.61 6.51 3.50
C LEU A 199 11.37 6.09 2.04
N SER A 200 11.63 4.83 1.71
CA SER A 200 11.35 4.27 0.37
C SER A 200 9.86 4.37 0.00
N PHE A 201 8.97 4.11 0.96
CA PHE A 201 7.53 4.26 0.76
C PHE A 201 7.16 5.72 0.44
N LEU A 202 7.65 6.69 1.22
CA LEU A 202 7.46 8.12 0.98
C LEU A 202 8.02 8.55 -0.40
N ASP A 203 9.21 8.08 -0.75
CA ASP A 203 9.90 8.40 -1.99
C ASP A 203 9.21 7.82 -3.22
N ASN A 204 8.36 6.81 -3.06
CA ASN A 204 7.60 6.20 -4.16
C ASN A 204 6.12 6.62 -4.19
N MET A 205 5.66 7.53 -3.34
CA MET A 205 4.30 8.06 -3.40
C MET A 205 3.99 8.86 -4.66
N SER A 206 2.69 9.14 -4.86
CA SER A 206 2.21 9.99 -5.95
C SER A 206 2.78 11.42 -5.90
N PRO A 207 2.88 12.13 -7.05
CA PRO A 207 3.29 13.52 -7.08
C PRO A 207 2.44 14.43 -6.19
N GLU A 208 1.13 14.17 -6.14
CA GLU A 208 0.19 14.98 -5.35
C GLU A 208 0.44 14.81 -3.84
N GLU A 209 0.67 13.59 -3.35
CA GLU A 209 1.06 13.34 -1.95
C GLU A 209 2.39 14.02 -1.60
N LYS A 210 3.38 13.94 -2.50
CA LYS A 210 4.72 14.53 -2.33
C LYS A 210 4.72 16.06 -2.31
N SER A 211 3.70 16.68 -2.87
CA SER A 211 3.57 18.15 -2.89
C SER A 211 3.13 18.73 -1.53
N THR A 212 2.80 17.88 -0.55
CA THR A 212 2.29 18.34 0.75
C THR A 212 3.41 18.70 1.74
N PRO A 213 3.23 19.74 2.58
CA PRO A 213 4.18 20.05 3.67
C PRO A 213 4.38 18.91 4.67
N GLN A 214 3.33 18.10 4.90
CA GLN A 214 3.36 16.94 5.78
C GLN A 214 4.31 15.87 5.25
N TRP A 215 4.23 15.54 3.96
CA TRP A 215 5.18 14.63 3.32
C TRP A 215 6.63 15.11 3.49
N LEU A 216 6.88 16.39 3.21
CA LEU A 216 8.23 16.97 3.30
C LEU A 216 8.78 16.85 4.72
N THR A 217 7.98 17.20 5.72
CA THR A 217 8.37 17.15 7.14
C THR A 217 8.69 15.72 7.56
N GLN A 218 7.81 14.76 7.25
CA GLN A 218 7.98 13.36 7.62
C GLN A 218 9.22 12.77 6.96
N ARG A 219 9.39 13.01 5.65
CA ARG A 219 10.54 12.54 4.89
C ARG A 219 11.85 13.09 5.46
N ALA A 220 11.92 14.40 5.70
CA ALA A 220 13.10 15.05 6.25
C ALA A 220 13.43 14.52 7.66
N THR A 221 12.40 14.27 8.48
CA THR A 221 12.54 13.70 9.83
C THR A 221 13.17 12.31 9.77
N ILE A 222 12.63 11.42 8.93
CA ILE A 222 13.15 10.05 8.78
C ILE A 222 14.57 10.07 8.19
N GLN A 223 14.83 10.90 7.18
CA GLN A 223 16.15 11.05 6.59
C GLN A 223 17.19 11.51 7.64
N THR A 224 16.86 12.55 8.41
CA THR A 224 17.75 13.07 9.46
C THR A 224 18.06 11.99 10.49
N ALA A 225 17.06 11.24 10.93
CA ALA A 225 17.25 10.15 11.87
C ALA A 225 18.10 9.00 11.30
N LEU A 226 17.98 8.70 10.00
CA LEU A 226 18.82 7.71 9.32
C LEU A 226 20.28 8.16 9.17
N ASP A 227 20.51 9.42 8.80
CA ASP A 227 21.86 9.99 8.66
C ASP A 227 22.58 9.97 10.02
N GLN A 228 21.87 10.34 11.09
CA GLN A 228 22.39 10.28 12.45
C GLN A 228 22.66 8.86 12.95
N ALA A 229 21.85 7.89 12.52
CA ALA A 229 22.03 6.47 12.82
C ALA A 229 23.06 5.78 11.90
N THR A 230 23.69 6.46 10.95
CA THR A 230 24.74 5.87 10.10
C THR A 230 26.11 6.51 10.29
N ALA A 231 26.15 7.73 10.83
CA ALA A 231 27.37 8.48 11.11
C ALA A 231 28.11 8.09 12.41
N ALA A 232 27.59 7.16 13.20
CA ALA A 232 28.13 6.81 14.53
C ALA A 232 29.07 5.58 14.49
N ASP A 233 30.09 5.56 15.36
CA ASP A 233 30.93 4.36 15.56
C ASP A 233 30.11 3.20 16.17
N PRO A 234 30.57 1.93 16.15
CA PRO A 234 29.78 0.78 16.60
C PRO A 234 29.26 0.85 18.06
N VAL A 235 30.00 1.50 18.97
CA VAL A 235 29.63 1.64 20.40
C VAL A 235 28.65 2.78 20.58
N GLU A 236 28.89 3.91 19.90
CA GLU A 236 27.99 5.04 19.88
C GLU A 236 26.67 4.67 19.20
N MET A 237 26.73 3.90 18.11
CA MET A 237 25.60 3.26 17.46
C MET A 237 24.77 2.48 18.46
N ALA A 238 25.35 1.57 19.25
CA ALA A 238 24.58 0.76 20.20
C ALA A 238 23.79 1.60 21.23
N LYS A 239 24.35 2.71 21.71
CA LYS A 239 23.65 3.67 22.59
C LYS A 239 22.55 4.43 21.84
N LYS A 240 22.87 4.89 20.63
CA LYS A 240 21.96 5.56 19.71
C LYS A 240 20.81 4.65 19.27
N LYS A 241 21.02 3.33 19.15
CA LYS A 241 19.97 2.33 18.92
C LYS A 241 18.96 2.32 20.07
N GLN A 242 19.41 2.38 21.33
CA GLN A 242 18.51 2.40 22.49
C GLN A 242 17.72 3.72 22.61
N LEU A 243 18.30 4.84 22.20
CA LEU A 243 17.68 6.16 22.36
C LEU A 243 16.83 6.59 21.14
N TYR A 244 17.33 6.39 19.92
CA TYR A 244 16.69 6.87 18.70
C TYR A 244 15.68 5.91 18.11
N PHE A 245 15.84 4.61 18.29
CA PHE A 245 14.93 3.64 17.68
C PHE A 245 13.51 3.66 18.29
N PRO A 246 13.32 3.90 19.59
CA PRO A 246 12.00 4.16 20.14
C PRO A 246 11.35 5.41 19.54
N ILE A 247 12.11 6.49 19.35
CA ILE A 247 11.61 7.75 18.78
C ILE A 247 11.26 7.55 17.29
N LEU A 248 12.10 6.84 16.53
CA LEU A 248 11.81 6.45 15.15
C LEU A 248 10.57 5.57 15.05
N ALA A 249 10.42 4.58 15.93
CA ALA A 249 9.23 3.74 15.97
C ALA A 249 7.97 4.55 16.29
N GLU A 250 8.06 5.51 17.22
CA GLU A 250 6.96 6.41 17.58
C GLU A 250 6.60 7.35 16.41
N ILE A 251 7.60 7.92 15.72
CA ILE A 251 7.41 8.74 14.51
C ILE A 251 6.79 7.93 13.38
N LEU A 252 7.15 6.66 13.20
CA LEU A 252 6.60 5.81 12.15
C LEU A 252 5.20 5.31 12.49
N GLN A 253 4.90 5.03 13.76
CA GLN A 253 3.54 4.71 14.20
C GLN A 253 2.60 5.91 14.06
N ASN A 254 3.04 7.10 14.50
CA ASN A 254 2.25 8.32 14.49
C ASN A 254 2.26 9.05 13.14
N GLY A 255 3.31 8.91 12.34
CA GLY A 255 3.47 9.56 11.02
C GLY A 255 2.60 8.96 9.91
N THR A 256 1.85 7.89 10.22
CA THR A 256 0.77 7.42 9.35
C THR A 256 -0.51 8.25 9.50
N SER A 257 -0.55 9.23 10.40
CA SER A 257 -1.65 10.21 10.61
C SER A 257 -1.85 11.22 9.47
N TRP A 258 -1.41 10.89 8.25
CA TRP A 258 -1.45 11.75 7.03
C TRP A 258 -2.78 12.46 6.75
N PHE A 259 -3.84 11.94 7.35
CA PHE A 259 -5.22 12.33 7.13
C PHE A 259 -5.95 12.80 8.38
N ASP A 260 -5.37 12.63 9.58
CA ASP A 260 -6.01 13.12 10.79
C ASP A 260 -5.64 14.60 10.97
N LYS A 261 -6.64 15.46 10.90
CA LYS A 261 -6.49 16.93 10.93
C LYS A 261 -6.40 17.44 12.36
N LYS A 262 -5.85 16.65 13.30
CA LYS A 262 -5.81 17.05 14.70
C LYS A 262 -4.60 17.94 14.94
N GLU A 263 -4.90 19.14 15.44
CA GLU A 263 -3.93 20.16 15.84
C GLU A 263 -2.90 19.58 16.84
N SER A 264 -3.28 18.58 17.64
CA SER A 264 -2.40 17.87 18.58
C SER A 264 -1.26 17.08 17.92
N ASP A 265 -1.37 16.70 16.65
CA ASP A 265 -0.38 15.83 15.99
C ASP A 265 0.79 16.62 15.39
N LYS A 266 0.58 17.91 15.08
CA LYS A 266 1.66 18.86 14.79
C LYS A 266 2.54 19.08 16.02
N ASP A 267 1.92 19.28 17.18
CA ASP A 267 2.64 19.48 18.44
C ASP A 267 3.44 18.25 18.83
N LYS A 268 2.86 17.04 18.67
CA LYS A 268 3.58 15.78 18.90
C LYS A 268 4.73 15.56 17.93
N SER A 269 4.54 15.87 16.65
CA SER A 269 5.61 15.71 15.65
C SER A 269 6.75 16.69 15.89
N ALA A 270 6.44 17.95 16.24
CA ALA A 270 7.42 18.94 16.67
C ALA A 270 8.11 18.52 17.98
N GLU A 271 7.37 17.96 18.94
CA GLU A 271 7.92 17.40 20.18
C GLU A 271 8.84 16.22 19.92
N LEU A 272 8.46 15.27 19.06
CA LEU A 272 9.28 14.13 18.70
C LEU A 272 10.55 14.56 17.97
N LEU A 273 10.45 15.53 17.07
CA LEU A 273 11.59 16.18 16.44
C LEU A 273 12.50 16.86 17.45
N ASN A 274 11.93 17.61 18.40
CA ASN A 274 12.68 18.28 19.46
C ASN A 274 13.34 17.26 20.41
N ARG A 275 12.67 16.14 20.74
CA ARG A 275 13.22 15.03 21.53
C ARG A 275 14.37 14.36 20.78
N LEU A 276 14.23 14.15 19.47
CA LEU A 276 15.30 13.67 18.60
C LEU A 276 16.48 14.64 18.61
N GLN A 277 16.24 15.94 18.45
CA GLN A 277 17.28 16.97 18.49
C GLN A 277 17.97 17.07 19.86
N ALA A 278 17.22 17.00 20.95
CA ALA A 278 17.74 17.09 22.32
C ALA A 278 18.56 15.85 22.70
N ALA A 279 18.14 14.67 22.26
CA ALA A 279 18.88 13.42 22.45
C ALA A 279 20.23 13.39 21.70
N VAL A 280 20.44 14.29 20.73
CA VAL A 280 21.63 14.38 19.88
C VAL A 280 22.60 15.49 20.35
N GLN A 281 22.14 16.43 21.19
CA GLN A 281 23.03 17.47 21.73
C GLN A 281 24.07 16.81 22.66
N PRO A 282 25.38 17.08 22.50
CA PRO A 282 26.36 16.59 23.45
C PRO A 282 26.04 17.20 24.82
N SER A 283 25.88 16.36 25.83
CA SER A 283 25.91 16.82 27.23
C SER A 283 27.20 17.62 27.41
N LYS A 284 27.05 18.91 27.69
CA LYS A 284 28.19 19.76 28.08
C LYS A 284 28.87 19.20 29.31
#